data_AF-A0A6B0XBI6-F1
#
_entry.id   AF-A0A6B0XBI6-F1
#
_cell.length_a   1.000
_cell.length_b   1.000
_cell.length_c   1.000
_cell.angle_alpha   90.00
_cell.angle_beta   90.00
_cell.angle_gamma   90.00
#
_symmetry.space_group_name_H-M   'P 1'
#
loop_
_entity.id
_entity.type
_entity.pdbx_description
1 polymer ?
#
loop_
_entity_poly.entity_id
_entity_poly.type
_entity_poly.pdbx_seq_one_letter_code
_entity_poly.pdbx_strand_id
1 'polypeptide(L)' 'MLDQASIDSYFRIMKTTVDIPEDELEDAIRFTQAKTKREAIVGAIADFNRRMRMAELVQYAGTCPDMITPQELQAARRQG' A
#
# COMPACT_ATOMS: atom_id res chain seq x y z
N MET A 1 -3.22 26.56 -16.88
CA MET A 1 -2.97 26.38 -15.43
C MET A 1 -4.20 25.72 -14.87
N LEU A 2 -4.10 24.49 -14.36
CA LEU A 2 -5.24 23.83 -13.71
C LEU A 2 -5.51 24.55 -12.40
N ASP A 3 -6.78 24.85 -12.13
CA ASP A 3 -7.17 25.51 -10.89
C ASP A 3 -7.10 24.54 -9.70
N GLN A 4 -7.01 25.09 -8.48
CA GLN A 4 -6.86 24.30 -7.26
C GLN A 4 -8.06 23.35 -7.02
N ALA A 5 -9.27 23.73 -7.45
CA ALA A 5 -10.45 22.86 -7.33
C ALA A 5 -10.40 21.68 -8.31
N SER A 6 -9.82 21.87 -9.50
CA SER A 6 -9.53 20.81 -10.48
C SER A 6 -8.44 19.86 -9.98
N ILE A 7 -7.42 20.36 -9.27
CA ILE A 7 -6.38 19.52 -8.62
C ILE A 7 -7.00 18.70 -7.47
N ASP A 8 -7.81 19.35 -6.63
CA ASP A 8 -8.49 18.72 -5.50
C ASP A 8 -9.56 17.70 -5.95
N SER A 9 -10.13 17.89 -7.15
CA SER A 9 -11.09 16.96 -7.78
C SER A 9 -10.40 15.73 -8.41
N TYR A 10 -9.21 15.91 -9.00
CA TYR A 10 -8.49 14.82 -9.68
C TYR A 10 -7.85 13.83 -8.69
N PHE A 11 -7.39 14.31 -7.54
CA PHE A 11 -6.96 13.49 -6.42
C PHE A 11 -8.14 13.32 -5.47
N ARG A 12 -8.89 12.21 -5.54
CA ARG A 12 -9.93 11.85 -4.55
C ARG A 12 -9.31 11.76 -3.14
N ILE A 13 -9.19 12.88 -2.45
CA ILE A 13 -8.67 12.99 -1.09
C ILE A 13 -9.84 13.31 -0.18
N MET A 14 -10.23 12.33 0.63
CA MET A 14 -11.23 12.52 1.68
C MET A 14 -10.55 12.98 2.96
N LYS A 15 -11.01 14.09 3.52
CA LYS A 15 -10.60 14.52 4.86
C LYS A 15 -11.46 13.78 5.88
N THR A 16 -10.81 13.09 6.80
CA THR A 16 -11.47 12.30 7.85
C THR A 16 -10.94 12.75 9.20
N THR A 17 -11.84 12.90 10.18
CA THR A 17 -11.47 13.17 11.57
C THR A 17 -11.60 11.86 12.35
N VAL A 18 -10.53 11.44 13.00
CA VAL A 18 -10.46 10.22 13.81
C VAL A 18 -9.73 10.55 15.10
N ASP A 19 -10.25 10.06 16.23
CA ASP A 19 -9.56 10.16 17.50
C ASP A 19 -8.56 9.00 17.61
N ILE A 20 -7.28 9.33 17.78
CA ILE A 20 -6.18 8.37 17.85
C ILE A 20 -5.46 8.57 19.20
N PRO A 21 -5.23 7.51 19.98
CA PRO A 21 -4.42 7.60 21.19
C PRO A 21 -3.02 8.18 20.89
N GLU A 22 -2.49 9.00 21.79
CA GLU A 22 -1.20 9.68 21.57
C GLU A 22 -0.06 8.68 21.38
N ASP A 23 0.03 7.68 22.25
CA ASP A 23 1.04 6.61 22.18
C ASP A 23 1.03 5.86 20.84
N GLU A 24 -0.16 5.55 20.32
CA GLU A 24 -0.34 4.86 19.03
C GLU A 24 0.10 5.75 17.85
N LEU A 25 -0.18 7.06 17.93
CA LEU A 25 0.26 8.01 16.91
C LEU A 25 1.78 8.20 16.94
N GLU A 26 2.39 8.24 18.13
CA GLU A 26 3.84 8.29 18.28
C GLU A 26 4.51 7.05 17.70
N ASP A 27 3.96 5.87 17.97
CA ASP A 27 4.42 4.61 17.40
C ASP A 27 4.29 4.58 15.88
N ALA A 28 3.16 5.04 15.34
CA ALA A 28 2.99 5.18 13.90
C ALA A 28 4.08 6.08 13.29
N ILE A 29 4.35 7.25 13.89
CA ILE A 29 5.41 8.17 13.43
C ILE A 29 6.78 7.49 13.50
N ARG A 30 7.09 6.78 14.59
CA ARG A 30 8.35 6.08 14.80
C ARG A 30 8.56 4.98 13.77
N PHE A 31 7.55 4.13 13.54
CA PHE A 31 7.65 3.00 12.62
C PHE A 31 7.66 3.41 11.16
N THR A 32 6.93 4.46 10.78
CA THR A 32 6.93 4.96 9.40
C THR A 32 8.05 5.97 9.13
N GLN A 33 8.78 6.42 10.17
CA GLN A 33 9.75 7.52 10.11
C GLN A 33 9.19 8.80 9.47
N ALA A 34 7.91 9.07 9.71
CA ALA A 34 7.20 10.18 9.08
C ALA A 34 7.58 11.51 9.72
N LYS A 35 7.53 12.59 8.92
CA LYS A 35 7.79 13.95 9.42
C LYS A 35 6.51 14.62 9.94
N THR A 36 5.35 14.10 9.56
CA THR A 36 4.05 14.66 9.94
C THR A 36 3.06 13.59 10.39
N LYS A 37 2.11 13.97 11.26
CA LYS A 37 1.03 13.09 11.73
C LYS A 37 0.25 12.47 10.56
N ARG A 38 -0.10 13.29 9.55
CA ARG A 38 -0.82 12.82 8.35
C ARG A 38 -0.02 11.77 7.59
N GLU A 39 1.27 12.01 7.37
CA GLU A 39 2.14 11.08 6.65
C GLU A 39 2.26 9.74 7.39
N ALA A 40 2.37 9.77 8.72
CA ALA A 40 2.40 8.56 9.54
C ALA A 40 1.14 7.72 9.34
N ILE A 41 -0.04 8.35 9.46
CA ILE A 41 -1.32 7.65 9.33
C ILE A 41 -1.55 7.13 7.91
N VAL A 42 -1.25 7.93 6.88
CA VAL A 42 -1.37 7.49 5.49
C VAL A 42 -0.42 6.32 5.21
N GLY A 43 0.81 6.38 5.74
CA GLY A 43 1.80 5.31 5.63
C GLY A 43 1.34 4.02 6.31
N ALA A 44 0.83 4.11 7.54
CA ALA A 44 0.30 2.98 8.30
C ALA A 44 -0.88 2.31 7.56
N ILE A 45 -1.81 3.08 7.02
CA ILE A 45 -2.95 2.57 6.24
C ILE A 45 -2.46 1.88 4.95
N ALA A 46 -1.50 2.48 4.26
CA ALA A 46 -0.96 1.92 3.03
C ALA A 46 -0.26 0.57 3.27
N ASP A 47 0.52 0.47 4.35
CA ASP A 47 1.21 -0.77 4.72
C ASP A 47 0.22 -1.84 5.19
N PHE A 48 -0.77 -1.49 6.02
CA PHE A 48 -1.85 -2.39 6.39
C PHE A 48 -2.55 -2.97 5.16
N ASN A 49 -2.98 -2.11 4.23
CA ASN A 49 -3.64 -2.55 3.01
C ASN A 49 -2.73 -3.40 2.11
N ARG A 50 -1.42 -3.14 2.10
CA ARG A 50 -0.47 -4.00 1.40
C ARG A 50 -0.43 -5.40 2.02
N ARG A 51 -0.33 -5.51 3.35
CA ARG A 51 -0.34 -6.80 4.06
C ARG A 51 -1.64 -7.56 3.84
N MET A 52 -2.78 -6.88 3.92
CA MET A 52 -4.10 -7.50 3.70
C MET A 52 -4.27 -8.01 2.27
N ARG A 53 -3.85 -7.23 1.27
CA ARG A 53 -3.86 -7.69 -0.13
C ARG A 53 -2.98 -8.91 -0.34
N MET A 54 -1.79 -8.95 0.29
CA MET A 54 -0.94 -10.14 0.22
C MET A 54 -1.57 -11.35 0.91
N ALA A 55 -2.24 -11.17 2.06
CA ALA A 55 -2.95 -12.24 2.74
C ALA A 55 -4.12 -12.76 1.88
N GLU A 56 -4.85 -11.88 1.20
CA GLU A 56 -5.91 -12.24 0.27
C GLU A 56 -5.38 -13.07 -0.91
N LEU A 57 -4.19 -12.75 -1.44
CA LEU A 57 -3.59 -13.55 -2.53
C LEU A 57 -3.31 -15.00 -2.15
N VAL A 58 -3.07 -15.30 -0.85
CA VAL A 58 -2.85 -16.67 -0.38
C VAL A 58 -4.04 -17.56 -0.68
N GLN A 59 -5.27 -17.03 -0.72
CA GLN A 59 -6.46 -17.82 -1.03
C GLN A 59 -6.49 -18.36 -2.47
N TYR A 60 -5.67 -17.78 -3.37
CA TYR A 60 -5.52 -18.21 -4.75
C TYR A 60 -4.28 -19.09 -4.97
N ALA A 61 -3.57 -19.45 -3.90
CA ALA A 61 -2.42 -20.34 -3.99
C ALA A 61 -2.87 -21.72 -4.52
N GLY A 62 -2.28 -22.16 -5.64
CA GLY A 62 -2.61 -23.43 -6.29
C GLY A 62 -3.84 -23.39 -7.20
N THR A 63 -4.54 -22.25 -7.32
CA THR A 63 -5.69 -22.10 -8.24
C THR A 63 -5.30 -21.58 -9.62
N CYS A 64 -4.01 -21.29 -9.87
CA CYS A 64 -3.52 -20.81 -11.15
C CYS A 64 -2.90 -21.99 -11.94
N PRO A 65 -3.65 -22.62 -12.86
CA PRO A 65 -3.20 -23.82 -13.57
C PRO A 65 -2.05 -23.55 -14.54
N ASP A 66 -1.99 -22.35 -15.12
CA ASP A 66 -1.01 -21.96 -16.14
C ASP A 66 0.13 -21.10 -15.58
N MET A 67 0.37 -21.17 -14.27
CA MET A 67 1.43 -20.39 -13.65
C MET A 67 2.80 -20.97 -14.04
N ILE A 68 3.67 -20.12 -14.59
CA ILE A 68 5.02 -20.51 -15.01
C ILE A 68 5.81 -21.16 -13.86
N THR A 69 6.47 -22.26 -14.14
CA THR A 69 7.32 -22.97 -13.16
C THR A 69 8.62 -22.21 -12.91
N PRO A 70 9.30 -22.45 -11.77
CA PRO A 70 10.62 -21.88 -11.51
C PRO A 70 11.66 -22.16 -12.62
N GLN A 71 11.60 -23.34 -13.23
CA GLN A 71 12.48 -23.77 -14.31
C GLN A 71 12.22 -22.97 -15.59
N GLU A 72 10.96 -22.82 -15.99
CA GLU A 72 10.56 -22.04 -17.16
C GLU A 72 10.90 -20.56 -16.99
N LEU A 73 10.73 -20.01 -15.77
CA LEU A 73 11.10 -18.63 -15.46
C LEU A 73 12.63 -18.40 -15.58
N GLN A 74 13.44 -19.36 -15.13
CA GLN A 74 14.90 -19.29 -15.29
C GLN A 74 15.33 -19.36 -16.76
N ALA A 75 14.66 -20.18 -17.57
CA ALA A 75 14.91 -20.24 -19.00
C ALA A 75 14.59 -18.91 -19.69
N ALA A 76 13.43 -18.30 -19.39
CA ALA A 76 13.03 -17.00 -19.95
C ALA A 76 14.02 -15.87 -19.60
N ARG A 77 14.54 -15.84 -18.36
CA ARG A 77 15.54 -14.84 -17.93
C ARG A 77 16.89 -14.95 -18.61
N ARG A 78 17.24 -16.12 -19.16
CA ARG A 78 18.51 -16.32 -19.89
C ARG A 78 18.39 -15.97 -21.38
N GLN A 79 17.18 -15.80 -21.87
CA GLN A 79 16.88 -15.51 -23.28
C GLN A 79 16.69 -14.00 -23.56
N GLY A 80 16.63 -13.17 -22.52
CA GLY A 80 16.65 -11.70 -22.61
C GLY A 80 17.98 -11.14 -22.15
#